data_AF-A0A6C0EST8-F1
#
_entry.id   AF-A0A6C0EST8-F1
#
_cell.length_a   1.000
_cell.length_b   1.000
_cell.length_c   1.000
_cell.angle_alpha   90.00
_cell.angle_beta   90.00
_cell.angle_gamma   90.00
#
_symmetry.space_group_name_H-M   'P 1'
#
loop_
_entity.id
_entity.type
_entity.pdbx_description
1 polymer ?
#
loop_
_entity_poly.entity_id
_entity_poly.type
_entity_poly.pdbx_seq_one_letter_code
_entity_poly.pdbx_strand_id
1 'polypeptide(L)'
;MNPVSKNLKLFINKYFKKSKNDISKLRFSTSTIKFIKNIYGSIIKCNLECINKANITKVPFHETSFPKSNNFQGIPDEIRHEIENNEQTTKIYEFKVKNRNIRVFFIFPMQGSQLNEKEMMKYIERMFIWLSIAYKYSPVNCAKNLNVYLYLTDLKKMLPTIDASPIDWEHANTAFTYSCREEHITSHNENKDIADISEINIFRKEEWFKVFIHETIHCMGLDFSHMDTGFSNSKINSMFNINIDVKLFESYTECLAEIMNSIFFVYYSVINNKNVENIDYIYEKIEENMKNEILFSLFQCVKVLDHYGLSYKNMYENTNENRELCKKYSEKSPIFAYYVLKPILLFHINDFVDWINKNNKGSLSFKKTVENINNYCMFFENFHKTPEYIDVIQIVENDFRKIKNNTDLRRELETLRMTVFEM
;
A
#
# COMPACT_ATOMS: atom_id res chain seq x y z
N MET A 1 -3.13 -0.97 19.93
CA MET A 1 -3.57 -0.38 18.64
C MET A 1 -3.35 1.12 18.71
N ASN A 2 -2.76 1.71 17.67
CA ASN A 2 -2.55 3.17 17.56
C ASN A 2 -3.90 3.93 17.67
N PRO A 3 -3.95 5.12 18.30
CA PRO A 3 -5.16 5.96 18.36
C PRO A 3 -5.87 6.19 17.02
N VAL A 4 -5.14 6.38 15.93
CA VAL A 4 -5.75 6.62 14.60
C VAL A 4 -6.51 5.39 14.12
N SER A 5 -5.90 4.21 14.16
CA SER A 5 -6.57 2.95 13.82
C SER A 5 -7.78 2.67 14.72
N LYS A 6 -7.70 3.03 16.01
CA LYS A 6 -8.85 2.94 16.92
C LYS A 6 -9.99 3.84 16.46
N ASN A 7 -9.72 5.10 16.14
CA ASN A 7 -10.73 6.06 15.73
C ASN A 7 -11.36 5.68 14.38
N LEU A 8 -10.55 5.32 13.38
CA LEU A 8 -11.05 4.85 12.08
C LEU A 8 -11.90 3.58 12.23
N LYS A 9 -11.46 2.60 13.03
CA LYS A 9 -12.26 1.40 13.33
C LYS A 9 -13.58 1.75 14.02
N LEU A 10 -13.59 2.70 14.96
CA LEU A 10 -14.83 3.15 15.61
C LEU A 10 -15.75 3.88 14.63
N PHE A 11 -15.20 4.74 13.78
CA PHE A 11 -15.93 5.46 12.74
C PHE A 11 -16.64 4.49 11.78
N ILE A 12 -15.91 3.57 11.14
CA ILE A 12 -16.52 2.62 10.19
C ILE A 12 -17.59 1.75 10.87
N ASN A 13 -17.33 1.31 12.12
CA ASN A 13 -18.26 0.50 12.88
C ASN A 13 -19.53 1.25 13.31
N LYS A 14 -19.43 2.56 13.52
CA LYS A 14 -20.55 3.40 13.94
C LYS A 14 -21.45 3.74 12.76
N TYR A 15 -20.85 4.15 11.63
CA TYR A 15 -21.58 4.78 10.53
C TYR A 15 -21.92 3.84 9.36
N PHE A 16 -21.25 2.68 9.24
CA PHE A 16 -21.47 1.74 8.13
C PHE A 16 -21.90 0.35 8.63
N LYS A 17 -22.79 0.33 9.64
CA LYS A 17 -23.25 -0.90 10.31
C LYS A 17 -23.90 -1.91 9.37
N LYS A 18 -24.68 -1.45 8.38
CA LYS A 18 -25.39 -2.33 7.46
C LYS A 18 -24.40 -3.06 6.55
N SER A 19 -23.54 -2.34 5.85
CA SER A 19 -22.47 -2.93 5.04
C SER A 19 -21.53 -3.82 5.85
N LYS A 20 -21.25 -3.44 7.11
CA LYS A 20 -20.48 -4.30 8.03
C LYS A 20 -21.15 -5.65 8.25
N ASN A 21 -22.47 -5.70 8.43
CA ASN A 21 -23.17 -6.97 8.64
C ASN A 21 -23.09 -7.85 7.39
N ASP A 22 -23.15 -7.28 6.19
CA ASP A 22 -22.99 -8.06 4.96
C ASP A 22 -21.55 -8.55 4.77
N ILE A 23 -20.56 -7.67 4.94
CA ILE A 23 -19.14 -8.03 4.93
C ILE A 23 -18.79 -9.02 6.05
N SER A 24 -19.51 -9.00 7.18
CA SER A 24 -19.28 -9.93 8.28
C SER A 24 -19.58 -11.38 7.90
N LYS A 25 -20.32 -11.63 6.81
CA LYS A 25 -20.59 -12.97 6.27
C LYS A 25 -19.41 -13.51 5.46
N LEU A 26 -18.51 -12.66 4.98
CA LEU A 26 -17.30 -13.07 4.28
C LEU A 26 -16.45 -13.97 5.17
N ARG A 27 -16.02 -15.10 4.63
CA ARG A 27 -15.12 -16.06 5.27
C ARG A 27 -13.99 -16.37 4.32
N PHE A 28 -12.77 -16.52 4.83
CA PHE A 28 -11.65 -16.98 4.03
C PHE A 28 -11.89 -18.41 3.57
N SER A 29 -11.63 -18.65 2.29
CA SER A 29 -11.60 -20.00 1.73
C SER A 29 -10.41 -20.77 2.31
N THR A 30 -10.42 -22.10 2.18
CA THR A 30 -9.28 -22.95 2.54
C THR A 30 -7.99 -22.50 1.83
N SER A 31 -8.10 -22.06 0.58
CA SER A 31 -7.01 -21.55 -0.23
C SER A 31 -6.42 -20.26 0.36
N THR A 32 -7.29 -19.31 0.72
CA THR A 32 -6.90 -18.06 1.40
C THR A 32 -6.26 -18.30 2.75
N ILE A 33 -6.84 -19.19 3.58
CA ILE A 33 -6.26 -19.56 4.87
C ILE A 33 -4.86 -20.16 4.68
N LYS A 34 -4.67 -21.03 3.67
CA LYS A 34 -3.35 -21.61 3.36
C LYS A 34 -2.34 -20.55 2.92
N PHE A 35 -2.74 -19.60 2.07
CA PHE A 35 -1.90 -18.48 1.66
C PHE A 35 -1.44 -17.66 2.86
N ILE A 36 -2.39 -17.25 3.73
CA ILE A 36 -2.10 -16.49 4.94
C ILE A 36 -1.20 -17.28 5.91
N LYS A 37 -1.47 -18.57 6.11
CA LYS A 37 -0.65 -19.50 6.92
C LYS A 37 0.82 -19.48 6.49
N ASN A 38 1.07 -19.55 5.17
CA ASN A 38 2.44 -19.57 4.63
C ASN A 38 3.19 -18.26 4.89
N ILE A 39 2.52 -17.11 4.73
CA ILE A 39 3.10 -15.80 5.01
C ILE A 39 3.33 -15.63 6.50
N TYR A 40 2.34 -15.93 7.34
CA TYR A 40 2.44 -15.81 8.80
C TYR A 40 3.57 -16.70 9.36
N GLY A 41 3.67 -17.95 8.91
CA GLY A 41 4.78 -18.84 9.25
C GLY A 41 6.14 -18.29 8.81
N SER A 42 6.20 -17.63 7.65
CA SER A 42 7.42 -16.95 7.19
C SER A 42 7.80 -15.77 8.08
N ILE A 43 6.83 -14.99 8.56
CA ILE A 43 7.06 -13.89 9.53
C ILE A 43 7.66 -14.44 10.82
N ILE A 44 7.08 -15.50 11.40
CA ILE A 44 7.62 -16.15 12.61
C ILE A 44 9.07 -16.59 12.40
N LYS A 45 9.33 -17.30 11.30
CA LYS A 45 10.67 -17.81 10.98
C LYS A 45 11.67 -16.65 10.83
N CYS A 46 11.34 -15.64 10.05
CA CYS A 46 12.24 -14.51 9.78
C CYS A 46 12.43 -13.62 11.03
N ASN A 47 11.45 -13.54 11.93
CA ASN A 47 11.62 -12.89 13.23
C ASN A 47 12.66 -13.60 14.11
N LEU A 48 12.58 -14.93 14.19
CA LEU A 48 13.59 -15.73 14.90
C LEU A 48 14.98 -15.56 14.27
N GLU A 49 15.08 -15.48 12.95
CA GLU A 49 16.33 -15.18 12.27
C GLU A 49 16.84 -13.77 12.60
N CYS A 50 15.95 -12.77 12.65
CA CYS A 50 16.30 -11.40 13.01
C CYS A 50 16.91 -11.33 14.41
N ILE A 51 16.24 -11.93 15.40
CA ILE A 51 16.68 -11.94 16.81
C ILE A 51 18.04 -12.62 16.99
N ASN A 52 18.31 -13.70 16.24
CA ASN A 52 19.48 -14.53 16.47
C ASN A 52 20.68 -14.24 15.55
N LYS A 53 20.46 -13.64 14.37
CA LYS A 53 21.46 -13.61 13.29
C LYS A 53 21.58 -12.27 12.57
N ALA A 54 20.67 -11.32 12.78
CA ALA A 54 20.77 -10.04 12.08
C ALA A 54 21.92 -9.20 12.63
N ASN A 55 22.96 -9.02 11.82
CA ASN A 55 24.03 -8.07 12.09
C ASN A 55 23.56 -6.67 11.68
N ILE A 56 22.82 -6.01 12.58
CA ILE A 56 22.38 -4.63 12.41
C ILE A 56 23.43 -3.72 13.02
N THR A 57 24.05 -2.88 12.19
CA THR A 57 25.11 -1.97 12.61
C THR A 57 24.60 -0.54 12.55
N LYS A 58 24.75 0.21 13.64
CA LYS A 58 24.53 1.65 13.65
C LYS A 58 25.77 2.34 13.12
N VAL A 59 25.61 3.18 12.11
CA VAL A 59 26.72 3.85 11.42
C VAL A 59 26.76 5.31 11.87
N PRO A 60 27.93 5.83 12.26
CA PRO A 60 28.05 7.24 12.61
C PRO A 60 27.85 8.11 11.36
N PHE A 61 27.18 9.23 11.53
CA PHE A 61 27.00 10.25 10.49
C PHE A 61 27.66 11.54 10.98
N HIS A 62 28.55 12.10 10.16
CA HIS A 62 29.44 13.20 10.55
C HIS A 62 29.31 14.44 9.65
N GLU A 63 28.38 14.44 8.70
CA GLU A 63 28.21 15.58 7.79
C GLU A 63 27.36 16.68 8.43
N THR A 64 27.57 17.91 7.94
CA THR A 64 26.86 19.11 8.41
C THR A 64 25.47 19.25 7.83
N SER A 65 25.21 18.65 6.65
CA SER A 65 23.89 18.55 6.04
C SER A 65 23.35 17.14 6.18
N PHE A 66 22.03 17.00 6.33
CA PHE A 66 21.41 15.67 6.33
C PHE A 66 21.51 15.03 4.94
N PRO A 67 21.55 13.68 4.86
CA PRO A 67 21.69 13.00 3.59
C PRO A 67 20.38 13.09 2.81
N LYS A 68 20.47 13.53 1.56
CA LYS A 68 19.38 13.51 0.58
C LYS A 68 19.55 12.29 -0.33
N SER A 69 18.45 11.67 -0.73
CA SER A 69 18.48 10.70 -1.82
C SER A 69 18.84 11.37 -3.14
N ASN A 70 19.36 10.61 -4.11
CA ASN A 70 19.64 11.14 -5.44
C ASN A 70 18.37 11.71 -6.09
N ASN A 71 17.21 11.17 -5.73
CA ASN A 71 15.92 11.55 -6.26
C ASN A 71 15.08 12.40 -5.28
N PHE A 72 15.70 13.12 -4.35
CA PHE A 72 14.99 13.93 -3.36
C PHE A 72 13.99 14.93 -3.97
N GLN A 73 14.26 15.40 -5.19
CA GLN A 73 13.35 16.28 -5.95
C GLN A 73 12.03 15.59 -6.36
N GLY A 74 11.94 14.27 -6.28
CA GLY A 74 10.71 13.51 -6.47
C GLY A 74 9.72 13.60 -5.30
N ILE A 75 10.14 14.13 -4.15
CA ILE A 75 9.23 14.46 -3.03
C ILE A 75 8.43 15.72 -3.40
N PRO A 76 7.09 15.75 -3.22
CA PRO A 76 6.29 16.96 -3.48
C PRO A 76 6.82 18.21 -2.77
N ASP A 77 6.73 19.37 -3.43
CA ASP A 77 7.38 20.61 -3.00
C ASP A 77 7.02 21.01 -1.56
N GLU A 78 5.74 20.98 -1.18
CA GLU A 78 5.28 21.30 0.18
C GLU A 78 5.97 20.45 1.25
N ILE A 79 6.06 19.14 1.00
CA ILE A 79 6.67 18.18 1.91
C ILE A 79 8.19 18.38 1.96
N ARG A 80 8.80 18.65 0.80
CA ARG A 80 10.22 18.94 0.68
C ARG A 80 10.59 20.19 1.49
N HIS A 81 9.79 21.25 1.38
CA HIS A 81 9.95 22.47 2.16
C HIS A 81 9.83 22.20 3.66
N GLU A 82 8.89 21.37 4.12
CA GLU A 82 8.81 20.99 5.55
C GLU A 82 10.10 20.27 6.02
N ILE A 83 10.64 19.37 5.19
CA ILE A 83 11.89 18.66 5.51
C ILE A 83 13.08 19.63 5.55
N GLU A 84 13.19 20.54 4.58
CA GLU A 84 14.34 21.43 4.44
C GLU A 84 14.34 22.61 5.43
N ASN A 85 13.16 23.06 5.88
CA ASN A 85 13.03 24.20 6.79
C ASN A 85 13.45 23.91 8.24
N ASN A 86 13.64 22.64 8.59
CA ASN A 86 14.04 22.22 9.93
C ASN A 86 15.50 21.77 9.96
N GLU A 87 16.22 22.11 11.03
CA GLU A 87 17.52 21.50 11.29
C GLU A 87 17.33 20.00 11.56
N GLN A 88 18.03 19.15 10.81
CA GLN A 88 17.81 17.71 10.81
C GLN A 88 18.91 16.98 11.59
N THR A 89 18.53 15.92 12.30
CA THR A 89 19.46 14.92 12.82
C THR A 89 19.28 13.61 12.05
N THR A 90 20.37 12.88 11.86
CA THR A 90 20.37 11.62 11.11
C THR A 90 20.90 10.47 11.94
N LYS A 91 20.22 9.31 11.88
CA LYS A 91 20.70 8.02 12.40
C LYS A 91 20.68 7.00 11.27
N ILE A 92 21.81 6.33 11.06
CA ILE A 92 21.97 5.37 9.96
C ILE A 92 22.10 3.96 10.54
N TYR A 93 21.37 3.03 9.95
CA TYR A 93 21.47 1.60 10.24
C TYR A 93 21.76 0.83 8.97
N GLU A 94 22.68 -0.11 9.05
CA GLU A 94 23.05 -1.01 7.96
C GLU A 94 22.85 -2.46 8.37
N PHE A 95 22.28 -3.25 7.48
CA PHE A 95 22.16 -4.70 7.66
C PHE A 95 22.13 -5.41 6.30
N LYS A 96 22.35 -6.73 6.34
CA LYS A 96 22.26 -7.58 5.15
C LYS A 96 21.12 -8.58 5.29
N VAL A 97 20.43 -8.79 4.17
CA VAL A 97 19.49 -9.90 4.02
C VAL A 97 19.98 -10.75 2.86
N LYS A 98 20.49 -11.94 3.17
CA LYS A 98 21.23 -12.80 2.22
C LYS A 98 22.40 -11.99 1.60
N ASN A 99 22.42 -11.85 0.27
CA ASN A 99 23.48 -11.17 -0.48
C ASN A 99 23.12 -9.71 -0.85
N ARG A 100 22.16 -9.10 -0.13
CA ARG A 100 21.67 -7.75 -0.40
C ARG A 100 21.98 -6.83 0.76
N ASN A 101 22.45 -5.64 0.43
CA ASN A 101 22.84 -4.62 1.40
C ASN A 101 21.70 -3.63 1.56
N ILE A 102 21.34 -3.34 2.81
CA ILE A 102 20.26 -2.40 3.12
C ILE A 102 20.81 -1.34 4.06
N ARG A 103 20.57 -0.10 3.70
CA ARG A 103 20.93 1.09 4.48
C ARG A 103 19.68 1.91 4.73
N VAL A 104 19.41 2.18 6.00
CA VAL A 104 18.23 2.92 6.44
C VAL A 104 18.68 4.21 7.10
N PHE A 105 18.20 5.33 6.56
CA PHE A 105 18.45 6.67 7.05
C PHE A 105 17.21 7.16 7.77
N PHE A 106 17.25 7.26 9.10
CA PHE A 106 16.24 8.00 9.86
C PHE A 106 16.65 9.47 9.89
N ILE A 107 15.82 10.32 9.31
CA ILE A 107 16.04 11.76 9.18
C ILE A 107 14.85 12.43 9.86
N PHE A 108 15.11 13.19 10.93
CA PHE A 108 14.05 13.82 11.71
C PHE A 108 14.53 15.16 12.27
N PRO A 109 13.60 16.11 12.49
CA PRO A 109 13.96 17.43 12.97
C PRO A 109 14.61 17.34 14.36
N MET A 110 15.67 18.14 14.59
CA MET A 110 16.36 18.23 15.86
C MET A 110 15.45 18.72 16.99
N GLN A 111 14.44 19.53 16.64
CA GLN A 111 13.39 19.97 17.55
C GLN A 111 12.09 19.23 17.24
N GLY A 112 11.42 18.68 18.25
CA GLY A 112 10.14 17.98 18.11
C GLY A 112 10.16 16.51 18.54
N SER A 113 9.15 15.76 18.10
CA SER A 113 9.00 14.34 18.44
C SER A 113 10.01 13.50 17.68
N GLN A 114 10.99 12.96 18.38
CA GLN A 114 12.02 12.08 17.81
C GLN A 114 11.70 10.62 18.11
N LEU A 115 11.98 9.74 17.16
CA LEU A 115 11.99 8.31 17.44
C LEU A 115 13.20 8.01 18.34
N ASN A 116 12.94 7.39 19.49
CA ASN A 116 14.03 6.88 20.30
C ASN A 116 14.65 5.62 19.65
N GLU A 117 15.83 5.22 20.13
CA GLU A 117 16.56 4.08 19.57
C GLU A 117 15.76 2.78 19.60
N LYS A 118 14.95 2.56 20.64
CA LYS A 118 14.08 1.37 20.73
C LYS A 118 12.98 1.39 19.67
N GLU A 119 12.44 2.55 19.33
CA GLU A 119 11.45 2.70 18.26
C GLU A 119 12.07 2.50 16.87
N MET A 120 13.24 3.10 16.62
CA MET A 120 13.99 2.88 15.37
C MET A 120 14.34 1.40 15.18
N MET A 121 14.76 0.71 16.24
CA MET A 121 15.06 -0.73 16.16
C MET A 121 13.82 -1.58 15.83
N LYS A 122 12.63 -1.21 16.32
CA LYS A 122 11.37 -1.87 15.90
C LYS A 122 11.08 -1.67 14.41
N TYR A 123 11.39 -0.49 13.86
CA TYR A 123 11.23 -0.22 12.44
C TYR A 123 12.19 -1.09 11.63
N ILE A 124 13.47 -1.13 12.02
CA ILE A 124 14.48 -1.98 11.40
C ILE A 124 14.10 -3.46 11.46
N GLU A 125 13.63 -3.96 12.59
CA GLU A 125 13.17 -5.35 12.75
C GLU A 125 12.03 -5.69 11.78
N ARG A 126 11.00 -4.82 11.72
CA ARG A 126 9.89 -4.97 10.78
C ARG A 126 10.36 -4.99 9.33
N MET A 127 11.24 -4.07 8.97
CA MET A 127 11.82 -4.00 7.63
C MET A 127 12.63 -5.26 7.31
N PHE A 128 13.49 -5.70 8.23
CA PHE A 128 14.30 -6.90 8.07
C PHE A 128 13.43 -8.14 7.80
N ILE A 129 12.37 -8.33 8.58
CA ILE A 129 11.47 -9.49 8.44
C ILE A 129 10.76 -9.45 7.09
N TRP A 130 10.18 -8.31 6.71
CA TRP A 130 9.52 -8.17 5.41
C TRP A 130 10.48 -8.39 4.24
N LEU A 131 11.64 -7.73 4.25
CA LEU A 131 12.67 -7.88 3.21
C LEU A 131 13.13 -9.33 3.08
N SER A 132 13.27 -10.05 4.21
CA SER A 132 13.61 -11.48 4.23
C SER A 132 12.56 -12.36 3.56
N ILE A 133 11.29 -11.95 3.57
CA ILE A 133 10.19 -12.61 2.86
C ILE A 133 10.21 -12.19 1.38
N ALA A 134 10.19 -10.90 1.09
CA ALA A 134 10.10 -10.36 -0.26
C ALA A 134 11.26 -10.83 -1.17
N TYR A 135 12.49 -10.87 -0.64
CA TYR A 135 13.67 -11.37 -1.36
C TYR A 135 13.65 -12.89 -1.65
N LYS A 136 12.66 -13.65 -1.18
CA LYS A 136 12.45 -15.04 -1.65
C LYS A 136 11.81 -15.06 -3.04
N TYR A 137 11.09 -14.00 -3.40
CA TYR A 137 10.32 -13.90 -4.64
C TYR A 137 10.95 -12.93 -5.66
N SER A 138 11.92 -12.12 -5.23
CA SER A 138 12.57 -11.10 -6.06
C SER A 138 13.66 -11.70 -6.98
N PRO A 139 13.77 -11.24 -8.25
CA PRO A 139 14.91 -11.55 -9.12
C PRO A 139 16.22 -11.09 -8.49
N VAL A 140 17.30 -11.87 -8.65
CA VAL A 140 18.59 -11.69 -7.96
C VAL A 140 19.19 -10.29 -8.10
N ASN A 141 18.94 -9.63 -9.24
CA ASN A 141 19.55 -8.34 -9.57
C ASN A 141 18.75 -7.12 -9.09
N CYS A 142 17.46 -7.25 -8.80
CA CYS A 142 16.65 -6.14 -8.29
C CYS A 142 17.09 -5.74 -6.88
N ALA A 143 17.11 -4.45 -6.54
CA ALA A 143 17.37 -3.95 -5.18
C ALA A 143 18.53 -4.66 -4.44
N LYS A 144 19.65 -4.88 -5.14
CA LYS A 144 20.84 -5.52 -4.55
C LYS A 144 21.46 -4.64 -3.46
N ASN A 145 21.50 -3.34 -3.70
CA ASN A 145 21.74 -2.33 -2.68
C ASN A 145 20.49 -1.47 -2.57
N LEU A 146 19.96 -1.34 -1.36
CA LEU A 146 18.74 -0.61 -1.09
C LEU A 146 19.00 0.47 -0.03
N ASN A 147 18.82 1.72 -0.43
CA ASN A 147 18.77 2.86 0.49
C ASN A 147 17.31 3.20 0.79
N VAL A 148 16.98 3.28 2.08
CA VAL A 148 15.65 3.68 2.54
C VAL A 148 15.78 4.96 3.35
N TYR A 149 15.20 6.05 2.84
CA TYR A 149 15.18 7.35 3.48
C TYR A 149 13.84 7.53 4.19
N LEU A 150 13.89 7.63 5.52
CA LEU A 150 12.72 7.80 6.37
C LEU A 150 12.73 9.23 6.92
N TYR A 151 12.03 10.16 6.24
CA TYR A 151 11.85 11.54 6.69
C TYR A 151 10.67 11.69 7.67
N LEU A 152 9.64 10.85 7.53
CA LEU A 152 8.55 10.66 8.50
C LEU A 152 7.87 11.97 8.99
N THR A 153 7.60 12.92 8.08
CA THR A 153 6.83 14.14 8.39
C THR A 153 5.46 13.79 8.98
N ASP A 154 4.90 14.73 9.75
CA ASP A 154 3.58 14.59 10.34
C ASP A 154 2.44 15.01 9.40
N LEU A 155 2.75 15.46 8.18
CA LEU A 155 1.78 15.74 7.13
C LEU A 155 0.87 14.54 6.86
N LYS A 156 -0.41 14.83 6.61
CA LYS A 156 -1.47 13.84 6.44
C LYS A 156 -1.98 13.84 5.01
N LYS A 157 -2.41 12.67 4.53
CA LYS A 157 -3.08 12.54 3.25
C LYS A 157 -4.52 13.01 3.39
N MET A 158 -4.89 14.03 2.64
CA MET A 158 -6.19 14.69 2.71
C MET A 158 -6.71 14.94 1.30
N LEU A 159 -8.03 14.92 1.13
CA LEU A 159 -8.67 15.39 -0.09
C LEU A 159 -8.28 16.86 -0.36
N PRO A 160 -8.19 17.25 -1.64
CA PRO A 160 -8.05 18.66 -2.00
C PRO A 160 -9.17 19.49 -1.38
N THR A 161 -8.86 20.72 -0.98
CA THR A 161 -9.86 21.65 -0.43
C THR A 161 -10.82 22.20 -1.50
N ILE A 162 -10.46 22.06 -2.77
CA ILE A 162 -11.26 22.48 -3.91
C ILE A 162 -11.95 21.24 -4.49
N ASP A 163 -13.28 21.22 -4.43
CA ASP A 163 -14.10 20.15 -5.00
C ASP A 163 -13.77 19.91 -6.48
N ALA A 164 -13.77 18.64 -6.89
CA ALA A 164 -13.45 18.18 -8.24
C ALA A 164 -12.05 18.57 -8.77
N SER A 165 -11.18 19.18 -7.96
CA SER A 165 -9.78 19.35 -8.35
C SER A 165 -9.04 18.00 -8.38
N PRO A 166 -8.05 17.82 -9.27
CA PRO A 166 -7.33 16.55 -9.38
C PRO A 166 -6.63 16.18 -8.08
N ILE A 167 -6.83 14.94 -7.63
CA ILE A 167 -6.07 14.37 -6.51
C ILE A 167 -4.66 14.03 -7.03
N ASP A 168 -3.66 14.64 -6.37
CA ASP A 168 -2.25 14.64 -6.77
C ASP A 168 -1.36 13.85 -5.78
N TRP A 169 -0.07 13.71 -6.08
CA TRP A 169 0.92 13.01 -5.23
C TRP A 169 0.97 13.57 -3.81
N GLU A 170 0.86 14.90 -3.65
CA GLU A 170 0.79 15.54 -2.34
C GLU A 170 -0.45 15.11 -1.54
N HIS A 171 -1.55 14.72 -2.19
CA HIS A 171 -2.77 14.35 -1.50
C HIS A 171 -2.76 12.88 -1.04
N ALA A 172 -2.15 11.98 -1.82
CA ALA A 172 -2.34 10.53 -1.66
C ALA A 172 -1.06 9.71 -1.39
N ASN A 173 0.14 10.24 -1.67
CA ASN A 173 1.36 9.43 -1.58
C ASN A 173 2.06 9.63 -0.22
N THR A 174 2.63 8.56 0.33
CA THR A 174 3.48 8.63 1.54
C THR A 174 4.96 8.44 1.20
N ALA A 175 5.22 7.81 0.06
CA ALA A 175 6.54 7.52 -0.42
C ALA A 175 6.57 7.50 -1.95
N PHE A 176 7.77 7.33 -2.49
CA PHE A 176 7.97 6.85 -3.84
C PHE A 176 9.24 6.00 -3.92
N THR A 177 9.33 5.24 -5.00
CA THR A 177 10.48 4.46 -5.43
C THR A 177 10.53 4.42 -6.94
N TYR A 178 11.60 3.82 -7.48
CA TYR A 178 11.63 3.40 -8.87
C TYR A 178 11.52 1.89 -8.97
N SER A 179 10.79 1.45 -9.97
CA SER A 179 10.62 0.04 -10.26
C SER A 179 11.97 -0.60 -10.68
N CYS A 180 12.18 -1.89 -10.40
CA CYS A 180 13.37 -2.66 -10.85
C CYS A 180 13.55 -2.80 -12.40
N ARG A 181 14.43 -2.00 -13.02
CA ARG A 181 14.74 -2.13 -14.45
C ARG A 181 15.85 -3.15 -14.70
N GLU A 182 15.51 -4.39 -15.04
CA GLU A 182 16.51 -5.43 -15.33
C GLU A 182 17.37 -5.13 -16.57
N GLU A 183 16.85 -4.35 -17.53
CA GLU A 183 17.51 -4.08 -18.83
C GLU A 183 18.74 -3.18 -18.74
N HIS A 184 18.85 -2.32 -17.73
CA HIS A 184 20.05 -1.50 -17.50
C HIS A 184 21.24 -2.30 -16.95
N ILE A 185 21.05 -3.58 -16.66
CA ILE A 185 22.06 -4.47 -16.06
C ILE A 185 22.85 -5.23 -17.13
N THR A 186 22.37 -5.25 -18.38
CA THR A 186 23.00 -5.98 -19.51
C THR A 186 23.75 -5.09 -20.50
N SER A 187 23.57 -3.77 -20.47
CA SER A 187 24.37 -2.85 -21.29
C SER A 187 25.73 -2.58 -20.63
N HIS A 188 26.82 -2.86 -21.35
CA HIS A 188 28.19 -2.45 -21.01
C HIS A 188 28.33 -0.92 -21.00
N ASN A 189 27.76 -0.25 -20.00
CA ASN A 189 28.03 1.15 -19.72
C ASN A 189 29.15 1.24 -18.70
N GLU A 190 30.18 2.02 -19.04
CA GLU A 190 31.44 2.17 -18.29
C GLU A 190 31.28 2.86 -16.90
N ASN A 191 30.05 3.25 -16.51
CA ASN A 191 29.73 3.81 -15.20
C ASN A 191 28.93 2.82 -14.34
N LYS A 192 29.48 1.62 -14.14
CA LYS A 192 28.83 0.48 -13.46
C LYS A 192 28.57 0.72 -11.95
N ASP A 193 29.32 1.62 -11.32
CA ASP A 193 29.32 1.78 -9.87
C ASP A 193 28.18 2.66 -9.32
N ILE A 194 27.49 3.42 -10.17
CA ILE A 194 26.39 4.32 -9.77
C ILE A 194 25.00 3.71 -10.04
N ALA A 195 24.91 2.66 -10.88
CA ALA A 195 23.64 2.11 -11.39
C ALA A 195 22.95 1.05 -10.48
N ASP A 196 23.54 0.67 -9.35
CA ASP A 196 23.12 -0.51 -8.56
C ASP A 196 22.42 -0.18 -7.22
N ILE A 197 22.04 1.08 -6.98
CA ILE A 197 21.37 1.52 -5.75
C ILE A 197 19.89 1.82 -6.01
N SER A 198 19.01 1.00 -5.46
CA SER A 198 17.59 1.32 -5.37
C SER A 198 17.35 2.25 -4.18
N GLU A 199 16.45 3.22 -4.36
CA GLU A 199 16.09 4.18 -3.31
C GLU A 199 14.60 4.13 -3.03
N ILE A 200 14.22 4.07 -1.75
CA ILE A 200 12.86 4.29 -1.29
C ILE A 200 12.86 5.56 -0.44
N ASN A 201 12.00 6.52 -0.76
CA ASN A 201 11.85 7.76 -0.02
C ASN A 201 10.49 7.79 0.68
N ILE A 202 10.46 7.50 1.99
CA ILE A 202 9.24 7.57 2.80
C ILE A 202 9.21 8.89 3.54
N PHE A 203 8.34 9.79 3.07
CA PHE A 203 8.31 11.16 3.54
C PHE A 203 7.18 11.44 4.54
N ARG A 204 6.13 10.62 4.62
CA ARG A 204 5.11 10.70 5.70
C ARG A 204 5.27 9.57 6.71
N LYS A 205 5.03 9.87 7.98
CA LYS A 205 4.91 8.85 9.03
C LYS A 205 3.66 7.99 8.84
N GLU A 206 2.62 8.58 8.27
CA GLU A 206 1.34 7.95 8.01
C GLU A 206 1.46 6.73 7.09
N GLU A 207 1.07 5.56 7.60
CA GLU A 207 1.06 4.27 6.89
C GLU A 207 2.44 3.78 6.45
N TRP A 208 3.52 4.31 7.06
CA TRP A 208 4.90 4.14 6.60
C TRP A 208 5.27 2.69 6.29
N PHE A 209 4.81 1.71 7.10
CA PHE A 209 5.20 0.31 6.90
C PHE A 209 4.45 -0.37 5.75
N LYS A 210 3.13 -0.13 5.63
CA LYS A 210 2.35 -0.62 4.48
C LYS A 210 2.92 -0.05 3.19
N VAL A 211 3.29 1.23 3.22
CA VAL A 211 3.89 1.92 2.09
C VAL A 211 5.31 1.38 1.83
N PHE A 212 6.11 1.10 2.85
CA PHE A 212 7.39 0.41 2.67
C PHE A 212 7.22 -0.93 1.96
N ILE A 213 6.21 -1.73 2.34
CA ILE A 213 5.87 -2.97 1.65
C ILE A 213 5.54 -2.68 0.17
N HIS A 214 4.67 -1.72 -0.10
CA HIS A 214 4.29 -1.28 -1.44
C HIS A 214 5.52 -0.90 -2.29
N GLU A 215 6.35 0.03 -1.81
CA GLU A 215 7.52 0.48 -2.56
C GLU A 215 8.54 -0.65 -2.81
N THR A 216 8.70 -1.55 -1.85
CA THR A 216 9.58 -2.71 -2.07
C THR A 216 9.03 -3.68 -3.12
N ILE A 217 7.71 -3.80 -3.30
CA ILE A 217 7.14 -4.63 -4.37
C ILE A 217 7.61 -4.10 -5.75
N HIS A 218 7.58 -2.78 -5.97
CA HIS A 218 8.09 -2.16 -7.18
C HIS A 218 9.60 -2.31 -7.36
N CYS A 219 10.39 -1.88 -6.36
CA CYS A 219 11.85 -1.83 -6.50
C CYS A 219 12.49 -3.23 -6.51
N MET A 220 11.76 -4.25 -6.05
CA MET A 220 12.16 -5.67 -6.14
C MET A 220 11.60 -6.39 -7.36
N GLY A 221 10.84 -5.71 -8.22
CA GLY A 221 10.27 -6.28 -9.43
C GLY A 221 9.28 -7.41 -9.14
N LEU A 222 8.48 -7.30 -8.07
CA LEU A 222 7.45 -8.28 -7.73
C LEU A 222 6.11 -8.01 -8.43
N ASP A 223 5.95 -6.82 -8.99
CA ASP A 223 4.80 -6.42 -9.81
C ASP A 223 5.12 -6.51 -11.31
N PHE A 224 4.34 -5.80 -12.13
CA PHE A 224 4.47 -5.75 -13.58
C PHE A 224 4.59 -4.32 -14.14
N SER A 225 4.98 -3.35 -13.31
CA SER A 225 5.17 -1.94 -13.72
C SER A 225 6.13 -1.73 -14.89
N HIS A 226 7.12 -2.60 -15.07
CA HIS A 226 8.05 -2.55 -16.21
C HIS A 226 7.50 -3.05 -17.53
N MET A 227 6.40 -3.80 -17.50
CA MET A 227 5.92 -4.53 -18.67
C MET A 227 4.64 -3.93 -19.25
N ASP A 228 3.83 -3.26 -18.43
CA ASP A 228 2.57 -2.69 -18.88
C ASP A 228 2.81 -1.42 -19.71
N THR A 229 2.75 -1.58 -21.02
CA THR A 229 2.91 -0.50 -22.01
C THR A 229 1.57 0.14 -22.41
N GLY A 230 0.57 0.08 -21.51
CA GLY A 230 -0.75 0.69 -21.70
C GLY A 230 -1.80 -0.25 -22.30
N PHE A 231 -1.48 -1.52 -22.53
CA PHE A 231 -2.46 -2.53 -22.97
C PHE A 231 -3.64 -2.63 -21.99
N SER A 232 -3.34 -2.66 -20.68
CA SER A 232 -4.36 -2.75 -19.64
C SER A 232 -5.27 -1.51 -19.59
N ASN A 233 -4.73 -0.32 -19.87
CA ASN A 233 -5.46 0.95 -19.82
C ASN A 233 -6.71 0.89 -20.69
N SER A 234 -6.58 0.43 -21.95
CA SER A 234 -7.72 0.32 -22.87
C SER A 234 -8.88 -0.52 -22.31
N LYS A 235 -8.55 -1.65 -21.67
CA LYS A 235 -9.55 -2.58 -21.12
C LYS A 235 -10.24 -1.97 -19.93
N ILE A 236 -9.47 -1.49 -18.95
CA ILE A 236 -10.02 -0.92 -17.73
C ILE A 236 -10.81 0.37 -18.03
N ASN A 237 -10.29 1.26 -18.89
CA ASN A 237 -10.99 2.48 -19.30
C ASN A 237 -12.36 2.17 -19.92
N SER A 238 -12.45 1.13 -20.75
CA SER A 238 -13.72 0.68 -21.33
C SER A 238 -14.71 0.12 -20.30
N MET A 239 -14.22 -0.49 -19.21
CA MET A 239 -15.07 -1.04 -18.14
C MET A 239 -15.68 0.06 -17.26
N PHE A 240 -14.99 1.20 -17.12
CA PHE A 240 -15.29 2.25 -16.14
C PHE A 240 -15.58 3.64 -16.73
N ASN A 241 -15.88 3.75 -18.03
CA ASN A 241 -16.25 5.01 -18.69
C ASN A 241 -15.25 6.17 -18.49
N ILE A 242 -13.96 5.85 -18.26
CA ILE A 242 -12.89 6.82 -18.00
C ILE A 242 -11.84 6.79 -19.11
N ASN A 243 -10.95 7.79 -19.11
CA ASN A 243 -9.83 7.85 -20.05
C ASN A 243 -8.57 8.38 -19.34
N ILE A 244 -7.88 7.48 -18.65
CA ILE A 244 -6.70 7.80 -17.84
C ILE A 244 -5.56 6.80 -18.11
N ASP A 245 -4.36 7.12 -17.62
CA ASP A 245 -3.29 6.15 -17.45
C ASP A 245 -3.50 5.38 -16.14
N VAL A 246 -4.20 4.24 -16.23
CA VAL A 246 -4.70 3.48 -15.08
C VAL A 246 -3.59 2.96 -14.18
N LYS A 247 -2.42 2.65 -14.75
CA LYS A 247 -1.29 2.01 -14.05
C LYS A 247 -1.75 0.79 -13.25
N LEU A 248 -2.35 -0.19 -13.93
CA LEU A 248 -3.02 -1.35 -13.31
C LEU A 248 -2.17 -2.10 -12.26
N PHE A 249 -0.83 -2.08 -12.39
CA PHE A 249 0.07 -2.70 -11.43
C PHE A 249 -0.02 -2.10 -10.01
N GLU A 250 -0.48 -0.86 -9.89
CA GLU A 250 -0.69 -0.17 -8.62
C GLU A 250 -1.78 -0.85 -7.78
N SER A 251 -2.84 -1.37 -8.42
CA SER A 251 -3.89 -2.10 -7.70
C SER A 251 -3.41 -3.44 -7.15
N TYR A 252 -2.51 -4.12 -7.89
CA TYR A 252 -1.90 -5.37 -7.45
C TYR A 252 -0.98 -5.13 -6.25
N THR A 253 -0.12 -4.12 -6.37
CA THR A 253 0.88 -3.75 -5.38
C THR A 253 0.20 -3.28 -4.09
N GLU A 254 -0.78 -2.38 -4.19
CA GLU A 254 -1.49 -1.86 -3.02
C GLU A 254 -2.34 -2.93 -2.33
N CYS A 255 -3.00 -3.83 -3.09
CA CYS A 255 -3.77 -4.93 -2.51
C CYS A 255 -2.86 -5.90 -1.73
N LEU A 256 -1.72 -6.30 -2.30
CA LEU A 256 -0.76 -7.14 -1.59
C LEU A 256 -0.20 -6.43 -0.36
N ALA A 257 0.16 -5.15 -0.47
CA ALA A 257 0.66 -4.37 0.65
C ALA A 257 -0.34 -4.32 1.82
N GLU A 258 -1.62 -4.13 1.52
CA GLU A 258 -2.70 -4.13 2.52
C GLU A 258 -2.86 -5.49 3.21
N ILE A 259 -2.85 -6.59 2.44
CA ILE A 259 -2.92 -7.95 2.99
C ILE A 259 -1.71 -8.22 3.90
N MET A 260 -0.49 -7.91 3.43
CA MET A 260 0.72 -8.12 4.22
C MET A 260 0.70 -7.28 5.50
N ASN A 261 0.34 -5.99 5.41
CA ASN A 261 0.23 -5.09 6.54
C ASN A 261 -0.76 -5.63 7.59
N SER A 262 -1.92 -6.14 7.18
CA SER A 262 -2.90 -6.75 8.08
C SER A 262 -2.34 -7.98 8.81
N ILE A 263 -1.60 -8.85 8.11
CA ILE A 263 -0.95 -10.03 8.71
C ILE A 263 0.12 -9.59 9.74
N PHE A 264 0.97 -8.62 9.37
CA PHE A 264 1.99 -8.07 10.27
C PHE A 264 1.37 -7.40 11.50
N PHE A 265 0.30 -6.63 11.31
CA PHE A 265 -0.40 -5.97 12.40
C PHE A 265 -0.94 -7.00 13.41
N VAL A 266 -1.57 -8.08 12.93
CA VAL A 266 -2.04 -9.15 13.83
C VAL A 266 -0.86 -9.82 14.53
N TYR A 267 0.19 -10.18 13.80
CA TYR A 267 1.39 -10.80 14.36
C TYR A 267 1.96 -10.01 15.55
N TYR A 268 2.21 -8.71 15.36
CA TYR A 268 2.73 -7.87 16.44
C TYR A 268 1.69 -7.58 17.52
N SER A 269 0.39 -7.57 17.20
CA SER A 269 -0.65 -7.47 18.24
C SER A 269 -0.69 -8.71 19.12
N VAL A 270 -0.37 -9.88 18.57
CA VAL A 270 -0.41 -11.17 19.27
C VAL A 270 0.86 -11.40 20.07
N ILE A 271 2.05 -11.20 19.50
CA ILE A 271 3.31 -11.40 20.25
C ILE A 271 3.43 -10.49 21.47
N ASN A 272 2.89 -9.28 21.39
CA ASN A 272 2.85 -8.37 22.54
C ASN A 272 1.85 -8.83 23.61
N ASN A 273 0.88 -9.68 23.26
CA ASN A 273 -0.10 -10.28 24.17
C ASN A 273 0.27 -11.75 24.44
N LYS A 274 1.04 -11.99 25.50
CA LYS A 274 1.64 -13.30 25.89
C LYS A 274 0.68 -14.50 26.12
N ASN A 275 -0.62 -14.37 25.79
CA ASN A 275 -1.68 -15.32 26.14
C ASN A 275 -2.37 -15.97 24.92
N VAL A 276 -1.77 -15.92 23.72
CA VAL A 276 -2.36 -16.52 22.51
C VAL A 276 -1.59 -17.78 22.13
N GLU A 277 -2.11 -18.94 22.50
CA GLU A 277 -1.57 -20.24 22.11
C GLU A 277 -2.28 -20.83 20.88
N ASN A 278 -3.50 -20.37 20.56
CA ASN A 278 -4.31 -20.93 19.48
C ASN A 278 -4.03 -20.24 18.12
N ILE A 279 -3.55 -21.02 17.16
CA ILE A 279 -3.26 -20.57 15.80
C ILE A 279 -4.53 -20.19 15.01
N ASP A 280 -5.66 -20.85 15.26
CA ASP A 280 -6.91 -20.57 14.55
C ASP A 280 -7.47 -19.20 14.93
N TYR A 281 -7.29 -18.80 16.19
CA TYR A 281 -7.61 -17.45 16.66
C TYR A 281 -6.84 -16.36 15.89
N ILE A 282 -5.58 -16.63 15.50
CA ILE A 282 -4.78 -15.68 14.71
C ILE A 282 -5.42 -15.47 13.34
N TYR A 283 -5.86 -16.54 12.67
CA TYR A 283 -6.45 -16.43 11.32
C TYR A 283 -7.82 -15.77 11.36
N GLU A 284 -8.63 -16.06 12.38
CA GLU A 284 -9.87 -15.34 12.64
C GLU A 284 -9.62 -13.85 12.85
N LYS A 285 -8.53 -13.49 13.54
CA LYS A 285 -8.17 -12.09 13.76
C LYS A 285 -7.72 -11.38 12.49
N ILE A 286 -6.95 -12.05 11.65
CA ILE A 286 -6.57 -11.52 10.33
C ILE A 286 -7.82 -11.33 9.47
N GLU A 287 -8.75 -12.28 9.49
CA GLU A 287 -10.02 -12.16 8.78
C GLU A 287 -10.87 -10.99 9.29
N GLU A 288 -10.99 -10.81 10.61
CA GLU A 288 -11.68 -9.65 11.21
C GLU A 288 -11.03 -8.33 10.76
N ASN A 289 -9.71 -8.26 10.74
CA ASN A 289 -9.00 -7.08 10.27
C ASN A 289 -9.26 -6.82 8.78
N MET A 290 -9.15 -7.84 7.93
CA MET A 290 -9.43 -7.68 6.50
C MET A 290 -10.86 -7.21 6.23
N LYS A 291 -11.85 -7.65 7.01
CA LYS A 291 -13.23 -7.11 6.90
C LYS A 291 -13.31 -5.60 7.18
N ASN A 292 -12.53 -5.10 8.14
CA ASN A 292 -12.45 -3.66 8.39
C ASN A 292 -11.74 -2.94 7.24
N GLU A 293 -10.68 -3.53 6.66
CA GLU A 293 -9.96 -2.96 5.51
C GLU A 293 -10.83 -2.93 4.24
N ILE A 294 -11.64 -3.97 3.99
CA ILE A 294 -12.61 -4.00 2.88
C ILE A 294 -13.62 -2.87 3.05
N LEU A 295 -14.23 -2.75 4.23
CA LEU A 295 -15.23 -1.73 4.49
C LEU A 295 -14.65 -0.31 4.37
N PHE A 296 -13.45 -0.10 4.90
CA PHE A 296 -12.77 1.19 4.77
C PHE A 296 -12.38 1.51 3.33
N SER A 297 -11.92 0.51 2.56
CA SER A 297 -11.61 0.67 1.14
C SER A 297 -12.84 1.01 0.30
N LEU A 298 -14.00 0.40 0.59
CA LEU A 298 -15.27 0.76 -0.05
C LEU A 298 -15.71 2.18 0.32
N PHE A 299 -15.56 2.58 1.59
CA PHE A 299 -15.80 3.96 2.03
C PHE A 299 -14.91 4.95 1.29
N GLN A 300 -13.61 4.66 1.16
CA GLN A 300 -12.67 5.51 0.44
C GLN A 300 -13.01 5.59 -1.05
N CYS A 301 -13.42 4.49 -1.70
CA CYS A 301 -13.92 4.46 -3.07
C CYS A 301 -15.09 5.44 -3.26
N VAL A 302 -16.14 5.28 -2.46
CA VAL A 302 -17.34 6.12 -2.50
C VAL A 302 -16.99 7.59 -2.29
N LYS A 303 -16.15 7.88 -1.31
CA LYS A 303 -15.73 9.26 -1.01
C LYS A 303 -14.95 9.89 -2.18
N VAL A 304 -13.98 9.17 -2.74
CA VAL A 304 -13.17 9.67 -3.86
C VAL A 304 -14.04 9.92 -5.09
N LEU A 305 -15.02 9.06 -5.35
CA LEU A 305 -15.97 9.28 -6.44
C LEU A 305 -16.89 10.48 -6.17
N ASP A 306 -17.39 10.65 -4.93
CA ASP A 306 -18.26 11.78 -4.55
C ASP A 306 -17.52 13.13 -4.67
N HIS A 307 -16.19 13.18 -4.42
CA HIS A 307 -15.36 14.37 -4.68
C HIS A 307 -15.44 14.88 -6.12
N TYR A 308 -15.64 13.98 -7.09
CA TYR A 308 -15.86 14.33 -8.50
C TYR A 308 -17.35 14.38 -8.88
N GLY A 309 -18.26 14.25 -7.91
CA GLY A 309 -19.70 14.18 -8.13
C GLY A 309 -20.16 12.90 -8.83
N LEU A 310 -19.45 11.80 -8.61
CA LEU A 310 -19.70 10.49 -9.24
C LEU A 310 -20.19 9.46 -8.20
N SER A 311 -21.03 8.54 -8.65
CA SER A 311 -21.30 7.27 -7.97
C SER A 311 -20.54 6.14 -8.67
N TYR A 312 -20.37 5.01 -8.01
CA TYR A 312 -19.78 3.82 -8.61
C TYR A 312 -20.58 3.35 -9.84
N LYS A 313 -21.92 3.51 -9.80
CA LYS A 313 -22.80 3.20 -10.93
C LYS A 313 -22.48 4.01 -12.18
N ASN A 314 -22.17 5.30 -12.03
CA ASN A 314 -21.80 6.16 -13.17
C ASN A 314 -20.57 5.61 -13.89
N MET A 315 -19.62 5.03 -13.15
CA MET A 315 -18.39 4.50 -13.74
C MET A 315 -18.68 3.32 -14.66
N TYR A 316 -19.50 2.36 -14.26
CA TYR A 316 -19.59 1.09 -14.98
C TYR A 316 -20.77 0.96 -15.96
N GLU A 317 -21.80 1.79 -15.81
CA GLU A 317 -23.02 1.72 -16.62
C GLU A 317 -22.83 2.59 -17.88
N ASN A 318 -22.71 1.94 -19.03
CA ASN A 318 -22.30 2.58 -20.29
C ASN A 318 -23.44 3.33 -20.99
N THR A 319 -23.87 4.46 -20.41
CA THR A 319 -24.80 5.43 -21.03
C THR A 319 -24.05 6.67 -21.50
N ASN A 320 -24.61 7.41 -22.46
CA ASN A 320 -24.03 8.68 -22.90
C ASN A 320 -23.89 9.68 -21.75
N GLU A 321 -24.91 9.79 -20.90
CA GLU A 321 -24.91 10.66 -19.72
C GLU A 321 -23.78 10.31 -18.75
N ASN A 322 -23.60 9.03 -18.43
CA ASN A 322 -22.55 8.59 -17.52
C ASN A 322 -21.16 8.85 -18.10
N ARG A 323 -20.95 8.62 -19.40
CA ARG A 323 -19.67 8.95 -20.05
C ARG A 323 -19.34 10.44 -19.99
N GLU A 324 -20.32 11.31 -20.15
CA GLU A 324 -20.12 12.76 -19.98
C GLU A 324 -19.83 13.13 -18.52
N LEU A 325 -20.50 12.51 -17.55
CA LEU A 325 -20.21 12.72 -16.13
C LEU A 325 -18.79 12.29 -15.77
N CYS A 326 -18.35 11.11 -16.22
CA CYS A 326 -17.03 10.56 -15.92
C CYS A 326 -15.87 11.39 -16.47
N LYS A 327 -16.09 12.30 -17.44
CA LYS A 327 -15.07 13.27 -17.88
C LYS A 327 -14.62 14.24 -16.78
N LYS A 328 -15.41 14.37 -15.70
CA LYS A 328 -15.02 15.15 -14.51
C LYS A 328 -13.93 14.47 -13.69
N TYR A 329 -13.81 13.15 -13.80
CA TYR A 329 -12.77 12.40 -13.11
C TYR A 329 -11.41 12.76 -13.70
N SER A 330 -10.46 13.15 -12.85
CA SER A 330 -9.09 13.41 -13.24
C SER A 330 -8.14 13.05 -12.11
N GLU A 331 -6.95 12.57 -12.45
CA GLU A 331 -5.94 12.19 -11.47
C GLU A 331 -4.54 12.51 -11.99
N LYS A 332 -3.61 12.72 -11.07
CA LYS A 332 -2.17 12.85 -11.38
C LYS A 332 -1.33 11.77 -10.70
N SER A 333 -1.83 11.21 -9.61
CA SER A 333 -1.34 9.97 -9.00
C SER A 333 -2.29 8.80 -9.35
N PRO A 334 -1.91 7.51 -9.19
CA PRO A 334 -2.75 6.34 -9.54
C PRO A 334 -3.97 6.12 -8.63
N ILE A 335 -4.78 7.16 -8.42
CA ILE A 335 -5.92 7.19 -7.48
C ILE A 335 -6.95 6.13 -7.85
N PHE A 336 -7.22 5.93 -9.13
CA PHE A 336 -8.18 4.94 -9.61
C PHE A 336 -7.77 3.52 -9.21
N ALA A 337 -6.48 3.21 -9.32
CA ALA A 337 -5.96 1.91 -8.92
C ALA A 337 -6.09 1.67 -7.41
N TYR A 338 -5.74 2.68 -6.59
CA TYR A 338 -5.77 2.59 -5.12
C TYR A 338 -7.17 2.58 -4.52
N TYR A 339 -8.09 3.36 -5.09
CA TYR A 339 -9.38 3.66 -4.48
C TYR A 339 -10.56 3.05 -5.22
N VAL A 340 -10.43 2.59 -6.47
CA VAL A 340 -11.52 1.95 -7.22
C VAL A 340 -11.22 0.48 -7.51
N LEU A 341 -10.04 0.17 -8.03
CA LEU A 341 -9.67 -1.21 -8.38
C LEU A 341 -9.30 -2.07 -7.15
N LYS A 342 -8.48 -1.55 -6.24
CA LYS A 342 -8.11 -2.27 -5.01
C LYS A 342 -9.31 -2.74 -4.17
N PRO A 343 -10.35 -1.93 -3.89
CA PRO A 343 -11.52 -2.42 -3.16
C PRO A 343 -12.19 -3.65 -3.78
N ILE A 344 -12.22 -3.76 -5.12
CA ILE A 344 -12.77 -4.94 -5.82
C ILE A 344 -11.93 -6.18 -5.48
N LEU A 345 -10.60 -6.07 -5.53
CA LEU A 345 -9.69 -7.17 -5.18
C LEU A 345 -9.86 -7.60 -3.71
N LEU A 346 -9.97 -6.65 -2.80
CA LEU A 346 -10.12 -6.93 -1.37
C LEU A 346 -11.48 -7.55 -1.05
N PHE A 347 -12.56 -7.05 -1.67
CA PHE A 347 -13.90 -7.62 -1.49
C PHE A 347 -13.96 -9.08 -1.98
N HIS A 348 -13.27 -9.36 -3.09
CA HIS A 348 -13.13 -10.70 -3.67
C HIS A 348 -11.79 -11.36 -3.29
N ILE A 349 -11.33 -11.19 -2.04
CA ILE A 349 -10.01 -11.67 -1.61
C ILE A 349 -9.80 -13.18 -1.84
N ASN A 350 -10.85 -14.00 -1.70
CA ASN A 350 -10.75 -15.43 -1.99
C ASN A 350 -10.44 -15.69 -3.46
N ASP A 351 -11.19 -15.06 -4.36
CA ASP A 351 -10.97 -15.17 -5.80
C ASP A 351 -9.61 -14.59 -6.20
N PHE A 352 -9.17 -13.51 -5.54
CA PHE A 352 -7.87 -12.91 -5.80
C PHE A 352 -6.72 -13.83 -5.39
N VAL A 353 -6.81 -14.48 -4.22
CA VAL A 353 -5.81 -15.48 -3.81
C VAL A 353 -5.81 -16.69 -4.74
N ASP A 354 -6.99 -17.16 -5.17
CA ASP A 354 -7.09 -18.24 -6.15
C ASP A 354 -6.50 -17.82 -7.51
N TRP A 355 -6.69 -16.57 -7.91
CA TRP A 355 -6.05 -15.98 -9.08
C TRP A 355 -4.53 -15.98 -8.93
N ILE A 356 -3.96 -15.59 -7.78
CA ILE A 356 -2.52 -15.66 -7.50
C ILE A 356 -2.01 -17.10 -7.58
N ASN A 357 -2.73 -18.05 -6.97
CA ASN A 357 -2.35 -19.46 -6.97
C ASN A 357 -2.29 -20.03 -8.39
N LYS A 358 -3.29 -19.72 -9.22
CA LYS A 358 -3.37 -20.16 -10.61
C LYS A 358 -2.32 -19.50 -11.50
N ASN A 359 -2.21 -18.19 -11.44
CA ASN A 359 -1.49 -17.40 -12.44
C ASN A 359 -0.02 -17.16 -12.06
N ASN A 360 0.26 -17.00 -10.76
CA ASN A 360 1.61 -16.77 -10.23
C ASN A 360 2.18 -18.03 -9.53
N LYS A 361 1.51 -19.18 -9.62
CA LYS A 361 1.90 -20.44 -8.96
C LYS A 361 2.03 -20.29 -7.44
N GLY A 362 1.19 -19.44 -6.83
CA GLY A 362 1.22 -19.12 -5.41
C GLY A 362 2.36 -18.19 -4.98
N SER A 363 3.08 -17.60 -5.93
CA SER A 363 4.13 -16.60 -5.69
C SER A 363 3.55 -15.20 -5.48
N LEU A 364 4.22 -14.39 -4.64
CA LEU A 364 3.96 -12.95 -4.56
C LEU A 364 4.47 -12.20 -5.79
N SER A 365 5.40 -12.80 -6.55
CA SER A 365 5.91 -12.23 -7.80
C SER A 365 4.91 -12.45 -8.93
N PHE A 366 4.48 -11.36 -9.55
CA PHE A 366 3.63 -11.39 -10.72
C PHE A 366 4.36 -12.10 -11.87
N LYS A 367 3.71 -13.09 -12.49
CA LYS A 367 4.25 -13.71 -13.70
C LYS A 367 4.19 -12.70 -14.84
N LYS A 368 5.33 -12.15 -15.22
CA LYS A 368 5.44 -11.08 -16.23
C LYS A 368 5.23 -11.62 -17.65
N THR A 369 3.96 -11.79 -18.05
CA THR A 369 3.56 -12.01 -19.45
C THR A 369 2.34 -11.16 -19.80
N VAL A 370 2.18 -10.80 -21.09
CA VAL A 370 0.99 -10.10 -21.60
C VAL A 370 -0.29 -10.89 -21.30
N GLU A 371 -0.25 -12.21 -21.47
CA GLU A 371 -1.35 -13.11 -21.10
C GLU A 371 -1.74 -12.96 -19.63
N ASN A 372 -0.77 -12.81 -18.72
CA ASN A 372 -1.08 -12.67 -17.31
C ASN A 372 -1.67 -11.30 -16.97
N ILE A 373 -1.20 -10.23 -17.61
CA ILE A 373 -1.85 -8.90 -17.53
C ILE A 373 -3.29 -9.00 -18.03
N ASN A 374 -3.51 -9.70 -19.15
CA ASN A 374 -4.84 -9.93 -19.68
C ASN A 374 -5.74 -10.70 -18.70
N ASN A 375 -5.24 -11.78 -18.09
CA ASN A 375 -5.95 -12.53 -17.06
C ASN A 375 -6.26 -11.67 -15.82
N TYR A 376 -5.41 -10.69 -15.51
CA TYR A 376 -5.66 -9.73 -14.44
C TYR A 376 -6.74 -8.72 -14.82
N CYS A 377 -6.78 -8.23 -16.07
CA CYS A 377 -7.89 -7.42 -16.57
C CYS A 377 -9.22 -8.18 -16.53
N MET A 378 -9.22 -9.46 -16.91
CA MET A 378 -10.40 -10.33 -16.86
C MET A 378 -10.91 -10.55 -15.42
N PHE A 379 -10.05 -10.48 -14.41
CA PHE A 379 -10.49 -10.49 -13.03
C PHE A 379 -11.47 -9.34 -12.78
N PHE A 380 -11.08 -8.11 -13.14
CA PHE A 380 -11.96 -6.95 -12.97
C PHE A 380 -13.24 -7.09 -13.79
N GLU A 381 -13.13 -7.53 -15.05
CA GLU A 381 -14.28 -7.79 -15.91
C GLU A 381 -15.33 -8.68 -15.23
N ASN A 382 -14.89 -9.76 -14.58
CA ASN A 382 -15.77 -10.72 -13.90
C ASN A 382 -16.36 -10.19 -12.59
N PHE A 383 -15.62 -9.35 -11.85
CA PHE A 383 -15.95 -9.04 -10.46
C PHE A 383 -16.53 -7.63 -10.23
N HIS A 384 -16.19 -6.63 -11.06
CA HIS A 384 -16.55 -5.22 -10.83
C HIS A 384 -18.05 -4.92 -10.82
N LYS A 385 -18.88 -5.84 -11.34
CA LYS A 385 -20.35 -5.73 -11.46
C LYS A 385 -21.09 -6.89 -10.79
N THR A 386 -20.43 -7.69 -9.95
CA THR A 386 -21.13 -8.78 -9.25
C THR A 386 -22.24 -8.22 -8.38
N PRO A 387 -23.45 -8.84 -8.34
CA PRO A 387 -24.57 -8.34 -7.55
C PRO A 387 -24.19 -8.06 -6.10
N GLU A 388 -23.41 -8.96 -5.49
CA GLU A 388 -22.97 -8.84 -4.10
C GLU A 388 -22.09 -7.61 -3.86
N TYR A 389 -21.15 -7.32 -4.78
CA TYR A 389 -20.31 -6.13 -4.69
C TYR A 389 -21.13 -4.85 -4.88
N ILE A 390 -22.01 -4.83 -5.90
CA ILE A 390 -22.87 -3.69 -6.22
C ILE A 390 -23.83 -3.36 -5.07
N ASP A 391 -24.47 -4.38 -4.48
CA ASP A 391 -25.38 -4.18 -3.36
C ASP A 391 -24.67 -3.56 -2.16
N VAL A 392 -23.47 -4.06 -1.82
CA VAL A 392 -22.72 -3.55 -0.67
C VAL A 392 -22.22 -2.12 -0.93
N ILE A 393 -21.64 -1.83 -2.10
CA ILE A 393 -21.12 -0.49 -2.38
C ILE A 393 -22.24 0.55 -2.44
N GLN A 394 -23.43 0.20 -2.95
CA GLN A 394 -24.60 1.08 -2.90
C GLN A 394 -25.07 1.37 -1.46
N ILE A 395 -24.99 0.39 -0.56
CA ILE A 395 -25.26 0.63 0.87
C ILE A 395 -24.23 1.60 1.45
N VAL A 396 -22.94 1.43 1.14
CA VAL A 396 -21.87 2.34 1.59
C VAL A 396 -22.10 3.75 1.04
N GLU A 397 -22.47 3.91 -0.23
CA GLU A 397 -22.85 5.21 -0.83
C GLU A 397 -23.99 5.88 -0.06
N ASN A 398 -25.05 5.14 0.25
CA ASN A 398 -26.20 5.66 0.98
C ASN A 398 -25.85 6.05 2.42
N ASP A 399 -24.99 5.29 3.10
CA ASP A 399 -24.52 5.63 4.44
C ASP A 399 -23.57 6.83 4.42
N PHE A 400 -22.69 6.94 3.42
CA PHE A 400 -21.81 8.09 3.23
C PHE A 400 -22.61 9.39 3.01
N ARG A 401 -23.64 9.37 2.15
CA ARG A 401 -24.49 10.56 1.89
C ARG A 401 -25.12 11.13 3.17
N LYS A 402 -25.42 10.29 4.16
CA LYS A 402 -26.02 10.74 5.44
C LYS A 402 -25.01 11.48 6.33
N ILE A 403 -23.72 11.21 6.16
CA ILE A 403 -22.66 11.71 7.05
C ILE A 403 -21.74 12.72 6.40
N LYS A 404 -21.73 12.84 5.06
CA LYS A 404 -20.71 13.62 4.34
C LYS A 404 -20.65 15.11 4.67
N ASN A 405 -21.74 15.67 5.19
CA ASN A 405 -21.81 17.07 5.63
C ASN A 405 -21.62 17.24 7.15
N ASN A 406 -21.22 16.18 7.87
CA ASN A 406 -21.03 16.21 9.32
C ASN A 406 -19.65 16.79 9.67
N THR A 407 -19.64 18.01 10.21
CA THR A 407 -18.42 18.73 10.59
C THR A 407 -17.61 18.06 11.70
N ASP A 408 -18.25 17.28 12.58
CA ASP A 408 -17.56 16.56 13.65
C ASP A 408 -16.73 15.39 13.12
N LEU A 409 -17.00 14.95 11.89
CA LEU A 409 -16.34 13.83 11.22
C LEU A 409 -15.34 14.30 10.16
N ARG A 410 -15.01 15.59 10.14
CA ARG A 410 -14.17 16.21 9.10
C ARG A 410 -12.88 15.44 8.86
N ARG A 411 -12.19 15.01 9.93
CA ARG A 411 -10.94 14.26 9.83
C ARG A 411 -11.10 12.93 9.08
N GLU A 412 -12.12 12.16 9.41
CA GLU A 412 -12.44 10.88 8.77
C GLU A 412 -12.97 11.06 7.34
N LEU A 413 -13.73 12.14 7.11
CA LEU A 413 -14.32 12.47 5.82
C LEU A 413 -13.32 13.07 4.83
N GLU A 414 -12.23 13.68 5.28
CA GLU A 414 -11.22 14.27 4.38
C GLU A 414 -9.99 13.37 4.19
N THR A 415 -9.72 12.39 5.07
CA THR A 415 -8.47 11.60 4.99
C THR A 415 -8.36 10.68 3.78
N LEU A 416 -7.25 10.73 3.05
CA LEU A 416 -6.90 9.79 1.98
C LEU A 416 -6.03 8.62 2.47
N ARG A 417 -6.17 8.22 3.73
CA ARG A 417 -5.64 6.94 4.21
C ARG A 417 -6.18 5.76 3.39
N MET A 418 -5.32 4.78 3.17
CA MET A 418 -5.61 3.59 2.38
C MET A 418 -5.76 2.34 3.26
N THR A 419 -5.28 2.39 4.52
CA THR A 419 -5.40 1.34 5.53
C THR A 419 -6.04 1.85 6.83
N VAL A 420 -6.79 0.99 7.52
CA VAL A 420 -7.27 1.24 8.89
C VAL A 420 -6.17 0.97 9.89
N PHE A 421 -5.42 -0.12 9.70
CA PHE A 421 -4.47 -0.63 10.69
C PHE A 421 -3.05 -0.17 10.42
N GLU A 422 -2.53 0.68 11.31
CA GLU A 422 -1.17 1.19 11.25
C GLU A 422 -0.33 0.62 12.39
N MET A 423 0.94 0.33 12.08
CA MET A 423 1.88 -0.36 12.95
C MET A 423 2.78 0.52 13.79
#